data_AF-A0A1V3FFY3-F1
#
_entry.id   AF-A0A1V3FFY3-F1
#
_cell.length_a   1.000
_cell.length_b   1.000
_cell.length_c   1.000
_cell.angle_alpha   90.00
_cell.angle_beta   90.00
_cell.angle_gamma   90.00
#
_symmetry.space_group_name_H-M   'P 1'
#
loop_
_entity.id
_entity.type
_entity.pdbx_description
1 polymer ?
#
loop_
_entity_poly.entity_id
_entity_poly.type
_entity_poly.pdbx_seq_one_letter_code
_entity_poly.pdbx_strand_id
1 'polypeptide(L)'
;MLFLKIMENELPNLNKKLAQWAYAGIGGYGNQKIHWANYIIVFKNDTKTLEMEKIDVYITNILQNVKGQMGTSFQWTYPSKKKGKSIQLKGKIT
;
A
#
# COMPACT_ATOMS: atom_id res chain seq x y z
N MET A 1 19.89 -8.78 12.04
CA MET A 1 20.25 -8.81 10.61
C MET A 1 19.59 -9.97 9.84
N LEU A 2 19.40 -11.16 10.44
CA LEU A 2 18.68 -12.29 9.82
C LEU A 2 17.20 -11.99 9.49
N PHE A 3 16.46 -11.36 10.41
CA PHE A 3 15.04 -11.03 10.22
C PHE A 3 14.78 -10.10 9.04
N LEU A 4 15.66 -9.12 8.79
CA LEU A 4 15.51 -8.21 7.66
C LEU A 4 15.62 -8.97 6.33
N LYS A 5 16.58 -9.90 6.23
CA LYS A 5 16.74 -10.75 5.04
C LYS A 5 15.53 -11.64 4.80
N ILE A 6 14.93 -12.19 5.86
CA ILE A 6 13.69 -12.97 5.74
C ILE A 6 12.58 -12.09 5.18
N MET A 7 12.39 -10.89 5.75
CA MET A 7 11.37 -9.95 5.28
C MET A 7 11.60 -9.53 3.83
N GLU A 8 12.84 -9.27 3.43
CA GLU A 8 13.22 -8.93 2.05
C GLU A 8 12.94 -10.06 1.05
N ASN A 9 12.97 -11.32 1.48
CA ASN A 9 12.67 -12.47 0.63
C ASN A 9 11.16 -12.80 0.58
N GLU A 10 10.46 -12.66 1.72
CA GLU A 10 9.08 -13.11 1.86
C GLU A 10 8.06 -12.03 1.48
N LEU A 11 8.29 -10.77 1.85
CA LEU A 11 7.33 -9.68 1.59
C LEU A 11 7.05 -9.45 0.10
N PRO A 12 8.03 -9.54 -0.83
CA PRO A 12 7.76 -9.34 -2.25
C PRO A 12 6.69 -10.30 -2.79
N ASN A 13 6.66 -11.54 -2.30
CA ASN A 13 5.67 -12.54 -2.70
C ASN A 13 4.24 -12.17 -2.26
N LEU A 14 4.12 -11.24 -1.31
CA LEU A 14 2.86 -10.76 -0.74
C LEU A 14 2.49 -9.36 -1.24
N ASN A 15 3.29 -8.72 -2.10
CA ASN A 15 3.10 -7.32 -2.50
C ASN A 15 1.70 -7.00 -3.02
N LYS A 16 1.14 -7.86 -3.88
CA LYS A 16 -0.22 -7.67 -4.39
C LYS A 16 -1.26 -7.70 -3.26
N LYS A 17 -1.17 -8.68 -2.36
CA LYS A 17 -2.07 -8.82 -1.22
C LYS A 17 -1.91 -7.64 -0.24
N LEU A 18 -0.68 -7.22 0.01
CA LEU A 18 -0.38 -6.09 0.88
C LEU A 18 -0.94 -4.78 0.30
N ALA A 19 -0.77 -4.54 -1.00
CA ALA A 19 -1.31 -3.36 -1.68
C ALA A 19 -2.84 -3.37 -1.72
N GLN A 20 -3.45 -4.51 -2.00
CA GLN A 20 -4.90 -4.71 -1.92
C GLN A 20 -5.45 -4.41 -0.53
N TRP A 21 -4.79 -4.91 0.52
CA TRP A 21 -5.18 -4.64 1.90
C TRP A 21 -5.03 -3.16 2.26
N ALA A 22 -3.88 -2.55 1.93
CA ALA A 22 -3.55 -1.20 2.34
C ALA A 22 -4.33 -0.11 1.58
N TYR A 23 -4.52 -0.25 0.27
CA TYR A 23 -5.19 0.77 -0.55
C TYR A 23 -6.70 0.55 -0.69
N ALA A 24 -7.16 -0.71 -0.61
CA ALA A 24 -8.54 -1.07 -0.94
C ALA A 24 -9.31 -1.72 0.21
N GLY A 25 -8.65 -2.05 1.33
CA GLY A 25 -9.24 -2.82 2.42
C GLY A 25 -9.49 -4.30 2.08
N ILE A 26 -9.08 -4.77 0.90
CA ILE A 26 -9.31 -6.14 0.42
C ILE A 26 -8.53 -7.13 1.30
N GLY A 27 -9.21 -8.17 1.79
CA GLY A 27 -8.66 -9.11 2.77
C GLY A 27 -8.55 -8.54 4.19
N GLY A 28 -9.01 -7.31 4.43
CA GLY A 28 -9.14 -6.72 5.75
C GLY A 28 -10.47 -7.06 6.43
N TYR A 29 -10.63 -6.60 7.67
CA TYR A 29 -11.86 -6.77 8.44
C TYR A 29 -13.03 -5.96 7.86
N GLY A 30 -14.25 -6.50 7.98
CA GLY A 30 -15.49 -5.82 7.63
C GLY A 30 -16.25 -6.47 6.48
N ASN A 31 -17.28 -5.78 5.98
CA ASN A 31 -18.12 -6.30 4.92
C ASN A 31 -17.50 -6.01 3.56
N GLN A 32 -17.13 -7.06 2.82
CA GLN A 32 -16.55 -6.96 1.48
C GLN A 32 -17.39 -6.13 0.50
N LYS A 33 -18.73 -6.14 0.60
CA LYS A 33 -19.60 -5.41 -0.32
C LYS A 33 -19.68 -3.91 -0.03
N ILE A 34 -19.23 -3.47 1.15
CA ILE A 34 -19.37 -2.09 1.61
C ILE A 34 -18.00 -1.44 1.80
N HIS A 35 -17.05 -2.16 2.41
CA HIS A 35 -15.78 -1.59 2.85
C HIS A 35 -14.63 -1.80 1.86
N TRP A 36 -14.75 -2.70 0.89
CA TRP A 36 -13.70 -2.90 -0.10
C TRP A 36 -13.87 -1.90 -1.24
N ALA A 37 -12.88 -1.05 -1.45
CA ALA A 37 -12.92 -0.04 -2.49
C ALA A 37 -12.74 -0.69 -3.87
N ASN A 38 -13.58 -0.31 -4.84
CA ASN A 38 -13.41 -0.69 -6.24
C ASN A 38 -12.65 0.37 -7.05
N TYR A 39 -12.58 1.60 -6.54
CA TYR A 39 -11.94 2.74 -7.17
C TYR A 39 -11.14 3.53 -6.15
N ILE A 40 -10.11 4.22 -6.61
CA ILE A 40 -9.41 5.26 -5.86
C ILE A 40 -9.63 6.60 -6.55
N ILE A 41 -9.79 7.65 -5.76
CA ILE A 41 -9.87 9.02 -6.24
C ILE A 41 -8.67 9.77 -5.69
N VAL A 42 -7.91 10.38 -6.59
CA VAL A 42 -6.69 11.12 -6.28
C VAL A 42 -6.88 12.57 -6.71
N PHE A 43 -6.63 13.49 -5.78
CA PHE A 43 -6.47 14.89 -6.12
C PHE A 43 -5.00 15.22 -6.27
N LYS A 44 -4.56 15.55 -7.49
CA LYS A 44 -3.18 15.92 -7.80
C LYS A 44 -3.00 17.43 -7.57
N ASN A 45 -2.29 17.76 -6.49
CA ASN A 45 -2.13 19.15 -6.06
C ASN A 45 -1.40 20.03 -7.08
N ASP A 46 -0.45 19.46 -7.84
CA ASP A 46 0.40 20.20 -8.76
C ASP A 46 -0.36 20.62 -10.01
N THR A 47 -1.20 19.72 -10.53
CA THR A 47 -2.02 19.92 -11.73
C THR A 47 -3.43 20.43 -11.42
N LYS A 48 -3.84 20.42 -10.14
CA LYS A 48 -5.22 20.69 -9.69
C LYS A 48 -6.25 19.77 -10.35
N THR A 49 -5.86 18.56 -10.70
CA THR A 49 -6.74 17.56 -11.34
C THR A 49 -7.27 16.55 -10.35
N LEU A 50 -8.50 16.11 -10.58
CA LEU A 50 -9.08 14.95 -9.93
C LEU A 50 -9.01 13.77 -10.89
N GLU A 51 -8.41 12.67 -10.44
CA GLU A 51 -8.34 11.43 -11.22
C GLU A 51 -9.04 10.32 -10.45
N MET A 52 -9.75 9.47 -11.19
CA MET A 52 -10.41 8.30 -10.65
C MET A 52 -9.96 7.08 -11.45
N GLU A 53 -9.48 6.06 -10.75
CA GLU A 53 -8.98 4.84 -11.36
C GLU A 53 -9.58 3.61 -10.67
N LYS A 54 -9.79 2.54 -11.42
CA LYS A 54 -10.14 1.25 -10.82
C LYS A 54 -8.98 0.78 -9.95
N ILE A 55 -9.30 0.22 -8.78
CA ILE A 55 -8.32 -0.08 -7.76
C ILE A 55 -7.28 -1.12 -8.20
N ASP A 56 -7.66 -2.04 -9.09
CA ASP A 56 -6.80 -3.07 -9.66
C ASP A 56 -5.76 -2.50 -10.62
N VAL A 57 -6.16 -1.54 -11.45
CA VAL A 57 -5.26 -0.80 -12.34
C VAL A 57 -4.29 0.04 -11.51
N TYR A 58 -4.81 0.78 -10.52
CA TYR A 58 -3.98 1.58 -9.61
C TYR A 58 -2.92 0.74 -8.89
N ILE A 59 -3.32 -0.39 -8.30
CA ILE A 59 -2.38 -1.29 -7.61
C ILE A 59 -1.34 -1.83 -8.59
N THR A 60 -1.74 -2.20 -9.81
CA THR A 60 -0.80 -2.69 -10.84
C THR A 60 0.24 -1.61 -11.16
N ASN A 61 -0.19 -0.37 -11.36
CA ASN A 61 0.69 0.76 -11.63
C ASN A 61 1.66 1.03 -10.46
N ILE A 62 1.16 1.00 -9.22
CA ILE A 62 2.00 1.18 -8.03
C ILE A 62 3.07 0.08 -7.93
N LEU A 63 2.71 -1.19 -8.12
CA LEU A 63 3.65 -2.30 -7.98
C LEU A 63 4.73 -2.31 -9.07
N GLN A 64 4.44 -1.77 -10.25
CA GLN A 64 5.41 -1.66 -11.34
C GLN A 64 6.34 -0.45 -11.19
N ASN A 65 5.82 0.68 -10.70
CA ASN A 65 6.52 1.97 -10.79
C ASN A 65 7.03 2.50 -9.45
N VAL A 66 6.58 1.96 -8.32
CA VAL A 66 6.96 2.46 -6.99
C VAL A 66 7.83 1.46 -6.25
N LYS A 67 9.05 1.88 -5.95
CA LYS A 67 9.99 1.14 -5.08
C LYS A 67 9.98 1.70 -3.66
N GLY A 68 9.72 0.83 -2.70
CA GLY A 68 9.76 1.10 -1.26
C GLY A 68 10.91 0.37 -0.57
N GLN A 69 10.66 -0.11 0.64
CA GLN A 69 11.60 -0.88 1.45
C GLN A 69 11.24 -2.37 1.44
N MET A 70 12.22 -3.23 1.74
CA MET A 70 12.04 -4.70 1.84
C MET A 70 11.38 -5.31 0.58
N GLY A 71 11.68 -4.76 -0.59
CA GLY A 71 11.12 -5.19 -1.86
C GLY A 71 9.62 -4.93 -2.05
N THR A 72 9.00 -4.10 -1.20
CA THR A 72 7.60 -3.66 -1.35
C THR A 72 7.48 -2.28 -1.98
N SER A 73 6.28 -1.85 -2.33
CA SER A 73 5.98 -0.48 -2.80
C SER A 73 5.77 0.53 -1.66
N PHE A 74 6.02 0.13 -0.41
CA PHE A 74 5.74 0.94 0.79
C PHE A 74 7.02 1.34 1.52
N GLN A 75 6.96 2.51 2.14
CA GLN A 75 7.90 2.86 3.21
C GLN A 75 7.33 2.34 4.53
N TRP A 76 8.13 1.57 5.26
CA TRP A 76 7.77 0.98 6.54
C TRP A 76 8.33 1.84 7.66
N THR A 77 7.44 2.29 8.53
CA THR A 77 7.81 3.12 9.67
C THR A 77 6.92 2.82 10.86
N TYR A 78 6.97 3.65 11.88
CA TYR A 78 6.09 3.61 13.04
C TYR A 78 5.38 4.97 13.16
N PRO A 79 4.11 4.99 13.62
CA PRO A 79 3.45 6.24 13.95
C PRO A 79 4.25 7.04 14.99
N SER A 80 4.16 8.36 14.96
CA SER A 80 4.88 9.23 15.89
C SER A 80 4.66 8.78 17.35
N LYS A 81 5.75 8.66 18.10
CA LYS A 81 5.77 8.20 19.50
C LYS A 81 5.28 6.75 19.73
N LYS A 82 5.19 5.89 18.70
CA LYS A 82 4.73 4.48 18.80
C LYS A 82 5.75 3.44 18.32
N LYS A 83 7.04 3.79 18.32
CA LYS A 83 8.13 2.85 17.96
C LYS A 83 8.04 1.57 18.79
N GLY A 84 8.11 0.41 18.12
CA GLY A 84 8.04 -0.92 18.76
C GLY A 84 6.64 -1.35 19.19
N LYS A 85 5.60 -0.51 19.01
CA LYS A 85 4.21 -0.84 19.38
C LYS A 85 3.28 -0.94 18.18
N SER A 86 3.56 -0.19 17.12
CA SER A 86 2.77 -0.24 15.89
C SER A 86 3.60 0.07 14.64
N ILE A 87 3.11 -0.44 13.51
CA ILE A 87 3.67 -0.23 12.18
C ILE A 87 2.78 0.77 11.43
N GLN A 88 3.39 1.62 10.62
CA GLN A 88 2.71 2.45 9.63
C GLN A 88 3.34 2.20 8.27
N LEU A 89 2.48 1.95 7.28
CA LEU A 89 2.86 1.91 5.88
C LEU A 89 2.58 3.27 5.25
N LYS A 90 3.57 3.83 4.56
CA LYS A 90 3.39 5.02 3.74
C LYS A 90 3.48 4.61 2.27
N GLY A 91 2.35 4.70 1.58
CA GLY A 91 2.26 4.47 0.14
C GLY A 91 2.45 5.76 -0.63
N LYS A 92 2.98 5.68 -1.85
CA LYS A 92 2.93 6.81 -2.79
C LYS A 92 1.54 6.89 -3.42
N ILE A 93 1.24 8.09 -3.88
CA ILE A 93 0.13 8.41 -4.77
C ILE A 93 0.75 8.77 -6.12
N THR A 94 0.27 8.14 -7.20
CA THR A 94 0.73 8.34 -8.58
C THR A 94 -0.25 9.18 -9.39
#